data_AF-A0A521FAR7-F1
#
_entry.id   AF-A0A521FAR7-F1
#
_cell.length_a   1.000
_cell.length_b   1.000
_cell.length_c   1.000
_cell.angle_alpha   90.00
_cell.angle_beta   90.00
_cell.angle_gamma   90.00
#
_symmetry.space_group_name_H-M   'P 1'
#
loop_
_entity.id
_entity.type
_entity.pdbx_description
1 polymer ?
#
loop_
_entity_poly.entity_id
_entity_poly.type
_entity_poly.pdbx_seq_one_letter_code
_entity_poly.pdbx_strand_id
1 'polypeptide(L)'
;MYKLNTQFKSFKFDDTIQHGSFNITWYKLEEGNDDEYGKGLTNEELNQLQNFISNNPNNFPGDKNYHICSEEDSPYCSMMSMIPSQKLNFPLNIIIRKEAKLDKNGSIFTCMDVLLTDQNGKDTHNYNLDFDIIGEINR
;
A
#
# COMPACT_ATOMS: atom_id res chain seq x y z
N MET A 1 -0.22 9.63 16.02
CA MET A 1 -0.47 8.66 14.94
C MET A 1 0.87 8.22 14.37
N TYR A 2 0.92 7.09 13.68
CA TYR A 2 2.13 6.48 13.17
C TYR A 2 2.04 6.26 11.66
N LYS A 3 3.20 6.13 11.01
CA LYS A 3 3.34 5.57 9.67
C LYS A 3 4.31 4.41 9.72
N LEU A 4 4.18 3.47 8.79
CA LEU A 4 5.08 2.33 8.71
C LEU A 4 5.81 2.29 7.38
N ASN A 5 7.13 2.39 7.42
CA ASN A 5 8.00 2.30 6.27
C ASN A 5 8.54 0.88 6.15
N THR A 6 8.40 0.27 4.97
CA THR A 6 8.91 -1.07 4.68
C THR A 6 9.47 -1.18 3.28
N GLN A 7 10.27 -2.21 3.01
CA GLN A 7 10.49 -2.65 1.63
C GLN A 7 9.35 -3.56 1.16
N PHE A 8 8.93 -3.36 -0.08
CA PHE A 8 7.92 -4.16 -0.77
C PHE A 8 8.50 -4.67 -2.07
N LYS A 9 8.39 -5.96 -2.35
CA LYS A 9 9.17 -6.63 -3.40
C LYS A 9 8.37 -7.30 -4.50
N SER A 10 7.23 -7.88 -4.16
CA SER A 10 6.45 -8.67 -5.11
C SER A 10 4.98 -8.43 -4.91
N PHE A 11 4.29 -8.09 -5.98
CA PHE A 11 2.84 -7.94 -5.99
C PHE A 11 2.30 -8.14 -7.40
N LYS A 12 1.04 -8.52 -7.48
CA LYS A 12 0.31 -8.62 -8.74
C LYS A 12 -0.62 -7.42 -8.88
N PHE A 13 -0.66 -6.86 -10.06
CA PHE A 13 -1.63 -5.87 -10.48
C PHE A 13 -2.17 -6.33 -11.84
N ASP A 14 -3.50 -6.40 -11.98
CA ASP A 14 -4.15 -7.00 -13.15
C ASP A 14 -3.57 -8.42 -13.41
N ASP A 15 -3.21 -8.74 -14.66
CA ASP A 15 -2.55 -10.01 -15.02
C ASP A 15 -1.01 -9.95 -14.94
N THR A 16 -0.43 -8.86 -14.43
CA THR A 16 1.03 -8.68 -14.38
C THR A 16 1.58 -8.79 -12.97
N ILE A 17 2.61 -9.62 -12.80
CA ILE A 17 3.38 -9.71 -11.56
C ILE A 17 4.54 -8.71 -11.64
N GLN A 18 4.60 -7.82 -10.67
CA GLN A 18 5.67 -6.86 -10.48
C GLN A 18 6.68 -7.38 -9.46
N HIS A 19 7.95 -7.32 -9.83
CA HIS A 19 9.07 -7.60 -8.96
C HIS A 19 9.99 -6.38 -8.86
N GLY A 20 10.40 -6.01 -7.65
CA GLY A 20 11.26 -4.84 -7.43
C GLY A 20 11.70 -4.72 -5.98
N SER A 21 12.24 -3.57 -5.59
CA SER A 21 12.41 -3.21 -4.18
C SER A 21 11.91 -1.80 -4.03
N PHE A 22 10.69 -1.68 -3.54
CA PHE A 22 9.98 -0.41 -3.36
C PHE A 22 10.02 -0.05 -1.88
N ASN A 23 10.53 1.14 -1.56
CA ASN A 23 10.38 1.68 -0.21
C ASN A 23 9.00 2.30 -0.11
N ILE A 24 8.16 1.77 0.78
CA ILE A 24 6.75 2.17 0.88
C ILE A 24 6.44 2.64 2.28
N THR A 25 5.81 3.81 2.36
CA THR A 25 5.22 4.37 3.57
C THR A 25 3.73 4.00 3.62
N TRP A 26 3.32 3.22 4.61
CA TRP A 26 1.96 2.71 4.75
C TRP A 26 1.11 3.55 5.70
N TYR A 27 -0.14 3.72 5.30
CA TYR A 27 -1.21 4.41 5.99
C TYR A 27 -2.45 3.51 6.01
N LYS A 28 -3.36 3.75 6.95
CA LYS A 28 -4.72 3.21 6.87
C LYS A 28 -5.46 3.91 5.74
N LEU A 29 -6.14 3.17 4.87
CA LEU A 29 -7.05 3.76 3.91
C LEU A 29 -8.36 4.13 4.61
N GLU A 30 -8.80 5.37 4.43
CA GLU A 30 -10.10 5.85 4.86
C GLU A 30 -10.89 6.30 3.61
N GLU A 31 -12.17 5.94 3.57
CA GLU A 31 -13.10 6.36 2.52
C GLU A 31 -13.97 7.49 3.10
N GLY A 32 -13.75 8.72 2.64
CA GLY A 32 -14.61 9.87 2.93
C GLY A 32 -15.85 9.91 2.05
N ASN A 33 -16.71 10.90 2.26
CA ASN A 33 -17.95 11.06 1.48
C ASN A 33 -17.70 11.20 -0.02
N ASP A 34 -16.60 11.84 -0.42
CA ASP A 34 -16.27 12.11 -1.83
C ASP A 34 -14.84 11.69 -2.23
N ASP A 35 -13.96 11.33 -1.27
CA ASP A 35 -12.53 11.07 -1.53
C ASP A 35 -11.97 9.93 -0.66
N GLU A 36 -11.09 9.12 -1.26
CA GLU A 36 -10.25 8.15 -0.57
C GLU A 36 -8.91 8.79 -0.17
N TYR A 37 -8.41 8.51 1.04
CA TYR A 37 -7.14 9.04 1.52
C TYR A 37 -6.47 8.12 2.53
N GLY A 38 -5.14 8.18 2.62
CA GLY A 38 -4.39 7.53 3.68
C GLY A 38 -4.44 8.34 4.96
N LYS A 39 -4.63 7.71 6.11
CA LYS A 39 -4.59 8.27 7.46
C LYS A 39 -3.56 7.54 8.30
N GLY A 40 -2.85 8.30 9.15
CA GLY A 40 -1.88 7.75 10.09
C GLY A 40 -2.53 6.73 11.05
N LEU A 41 -1.75 5.71 11.38
CA LEU A 41 -2.16 4.57 12.20
C LEU A 41 -2.21 4.96 13.68
N THR A 42 -3.17 4.42 14.42
CA THR A 42 -3.10 4.33 15.88
C THR A 42 -2.04 3.30 16.30
N ASN A 43 -1.72 3.24 17.60
CA ASN A 43 -0.77 2.24 18.10
C ASN A 43 -1.27 0.80 17.88
N GLU A 44 -2.57 0.58 18.00
CA GLU A 44 -3.19 -0.73 17.76
C GLU A 44 -3.12 -1.11 16.28
N GLU A 45 -3.53 -0.20 15.39
CA GLU A 45 -3.47 -0.40 13.94
C GLU A 45 -2.02 -0.61 13.47
N LEU A 46 -1.04 0.09 14.04
CA LEU A 46 0.38 -0.13 13.76
C LEU A 46 0.80 -1.57 14.10
N ASN A 47 0.42 -2.07 15.28
CA ASN A 47 0.74 -3.44 15.68
C ASN A 47 0.08 -4.48 14.77
N GLN A 48 -1.18 -4.26 14.37
CA GLN A 48 -1.86 -5.13 13.41
C GLN A 48 -1.12 -5.16 12.07
N LEU A 49 -0.77 -3.97 11.53
CA LEU A 49 -0.04 -3.85 10.28
C LEU A 49 1.34 -4.53 10.35
N GLN A 50 2.06 -4.35 11.46
CA GLN A 50 3.33 -5.04 11.66
C GLN A 50 3.16 -6.56 11.62
N ASN A 51 2.12 -7.11 12.24
CA ASN A 51 1.86 -8.55 12.20
C ASN A 51 1.53 -9.03 10.78
N PHE A 52 0.71 -8.29 10.04
CA PHE A 52 0.41 -8.58 8.64
C PHE A 52 1.68 -8.63 7.78
N ILE A 53 2.58 -7.65 7.93
CA ILE A 53 3.85 -7.61 7.18
C ILE A 53 4.76 -8.79 7.58
N SER A 54 4.83 -9.16 8.87
CA SER A 54 5.57 -10.35 9.33
C SER A 54 5.09 -11.63 8.65
N ASN A 55 3.78 -11.74 8.44
CA ASN A 55 3.16 -12.95 7.90
C ASN A 55 3.26 -13.05 6.37
N ASN A 56 3.76 -12.02 5.69
CA ASN A 56 3.89 -11.96 4.24
C ASN A 56 5.35 -11.68 3.79
N PRO A 57 6.34 -12.49 4.21
CA PRO A 57 7.76 -12.21 3.98
C PRO A 57 8.18 -12.25 2.50
N ASN A 58 7.42 -12.94 1.65
CA ASN A 58 7.66 -12.95 0.20
C ASN A 58 7.42 -11.57 -0.45
N ASN A 59 6.51 -10.80 0.13
CA ASN A 59 6.11 -9.50 -0.39
C ASN A 59 6.84 -8.37 0.36
N PHE A 60 7.16 -8.58 1.65
CA PHE A 60 7.80 -7.59 2.51
C PHE A 60 9.13 -8.11 3.10
N PRO A 61 10.23 -8.14 2.31
CA PRO A 61 11.48 -8.75 2.74
C PRO A 61 12.40 -7.83 3.58
N GLY A 62 12.09 -6.54 3.69
CA GLY A 62 12.93 -5.56 4.39
C GLY A 62 12.45 -5.20 5.79
N ASP A 63 13.17 -4.29 6.42
CA ASP A 63 12.91 -3.89 7.80
C ASP A 63 11.61 -3.10 7.95
N LYS A 64 11.01 -3.22 9.14
CA LYS A 64 9.84 -2.46 9.57
C LYS A 64 10.29 -1.25 10.39
N ASN A 65 10.31 -0.08 9.77
CA ASN A 65 10.63 1.17 10.43
C ASN A 65 9.35 1.97 10.63
N TYR A 66 9.02 2.36 11.85
CA TYR A 66 7.86 3.21 12.09
C TYR A 66 8.28 4.62 12.45
N HIS A 67 7.46 5.59 12.03
CA HIS A 67 7.64 7.01 12.30
C HIS A 67 6.42 7.53 13.06
N ILE A 68 6.65 8.37 14.08
CA ILE A 68 5.56 9.07 14.77
C ILE A 68 5.26 10.33 13.96
N CYS A 69 4.01 10.49 13.49
CA CYS A 69 3.61 11.72 12.81
C CYS A 69 3.73 12.91 13.78
N SER A 70 4.54 13.90 13.43
CA SER A 70 4.50 15.24 14.05
C SER A 70 3.37 16.10 13.45
N GLU A 71 3.13 17.30 13.99
CA GLU A 71 2.19 18.27 13.39
C GLU A 71 2.67 18.77 12.01
N GLU A 72 3.98 18.74 11.76
CA GLU A 72 4.59 19.14 10.49
C GLU A 72 4.56 18.00 9.46
N ASP A 73 4.53 16.75 9.92
CA ASP A 73 4.34 15.59 9.04
C ASP A 73 2.87 15.48 8.66
N SER A 74 2.55 15.46 7.35
CA SER A 74 1.19 15.16 6.92
C SER A 74 0.81 13.76 7.44
N PRO A 75 -0.14 13.60 8.37
CA PRO A 75 -0.61 12.26 8.77
C PRO A 75 -1.49 11.66 7.68
N TYR A 76 -1.64 12.36 6.54
CA TYR A 76 -2.46 11.97 5.44
C TYR A 76 -1.64 11.74 4.16
N CYS A 77 -2.04 10.74 3.39
CA CYS A 77 -1.60 10.53 2.01
C CYS A 77 -2.78 10.88 1.10
N SER A 78 -2.71 12.01 0.39
CA SER A 78 -3.77 12.40 -0.54
C SER A 78 -3.64 11.60 -1.84
N MET A 79 -4.77 11.11 -2.35
CA MET A 79 -4.83 10.53 -3.70
C MET A 79 -4.78 11.60 -4.81
N MET A 80 -4.86 12.90 -4.48
CA MET A 80 -4.74 14.00 -5.43
C MET A 80 -3.27 14.30 -5.78
N SER A 81 -2.70 13.45 -6.63
CA SER A 81 -1.62 13.85 -7.54
C SER A 81 -1.90 13.25 -8.92
N MET A 82 -3.00 13.73 -9.51
CA MET A 82 -3.45 13.41 -10.86
C MET A 82 -2.53 14.06 -11.89
N ILE A 83 -1.61 13.29 -12.51
CA ILE A 83 -1.47 13.14 -13.97
C ILE A 83 -0.67 11.85 -14.19
N PRO A 84 -1.14 10.89 -15.01
CA PRO A 84 -0.27 9.87 -15.59
C PRO A 84 0.76 10.59 -16.45
N SER A 85 1.94 10.90 -15.90
CA SER A 85 3.03 11.26 -16.79
C SER A 85 3.28 9.99 -17.61
N GLN A 86 3.24 10.10 -18.95
CA GLN A 86 3.59 9.02 -19.88
C GLN A 86 5.00 8.42 -19.65
N LYS A 87 5.74 8.91 -18.64
CA LYS A 87 7.07 8.49 -18.22
C LYS A 87 7.09 7.54 -17.01
N LEU A 88 5.99 7.34 -16.30
CA LEU A 88 5.95 6.45 -15.13
C LEU A 88 5.33 5.12 -15.51
N ASN A 89 6.15 4.06 -15.53
CA ASN A 89 5.70 2.68 -15.76
C ASN A 89 5.11 2.02 -14.50
N PHE A 90 4.92 2.76 -13.40
CA PHE A 90 4.49 2.25 -12.10
C PHE A 90 3.67 3.31 -11.34
N PRO A 91 2.76 2.91 -10.43
CA PRO A 91 1.92 3.84 -9.68
C PRO A 91 2.73 4.58 -8.62
N LEU A 92 2.23 5.72 -8.14
CA LEU A 92 2.82 6.41 -6.99
C LEU A 92 2.34 5.83 -5.66
N ASN A 93 1.12 5.30 -5.65
CA ASN A 93 0.49 4.70 -4.50
C ASN A 93 -0.03 3.30 -4.83
N ILE A 94 -0.06 2.42 -3.83
CA ILE A 94 -0.65 1.09 -3.95
C ILE A 94 -1.63 0.86 -2.81
N ILE A 95 -2.72 0.14 -3.07
CA ILE A 95 -3.73 -0.21 -2.07
C ILE A 95 -3.69 -1.72 -1.87
N ILE A 96 -3.75 -2.16 -0.61
CA ILE A 96 -4.00 -3.56 -0.29
C ILE A 96 -5.27 -3.62 0.54
N ARG A 97 -6.31 -4.25 -0.04
CA ARG A 97 -7.61 -4.43 0.59
C ARG A 97 -7.88 -5.87 0.93
N LYS A 98 -8.79 -6.08 1.88
CA LYS A 98 -9.38 -7.40 2.13
C LYS A 98 -10.16 -7.93 0.93
N GLU A 99 -10.84 -7.04 0.21
CA GLU A 99 -11.56 -7.37 -1.01
C GLU A 99 -11.03 -6.47 -2.13
N ALA A 100 -10.06 -7.00 -2.90
CA ALA A 100 -9.38 -6.22 -3.93
C ALA A 100 -10.36 -5.87 -5.07
N LYS A 101 -10.44 -4.57 -5.40
CA LYS A 101 -11.28 -4.04 -6.48
C LYS A 101 -10.46 -3.96 -7.78
N LEU A 102 -10.07 -5.13 -8.32
CA LEU A 102 -9.19 -5.22 -9.50
C LEU A 102 -9.86 -4.78 -10.82
N ASP A 103 -11.17 -4.59 -10.83
CA ASP A 103 -11.94 -4.37 -12.05
C ASP A 103 -12.20 -2.87 -12.28
N LYS A 104 -11.28 -2.21 -12.99
CA LYS A 104 -11.53 -0.89 -13.61
C LYS A 104 -10.95 -0.86 -15.02
N ASN A 105 -11.75 -1.35 -15.98
CA ASN A 105 -11.58 -1.11 -17.42
C ASN A 105 -10.95 0.27 -17.70
N GLY A 106 -9.67 0.29 -18.08
CA GLY A 106 -9.01 1.46 -18.68
C GLY A 106 -8.71 2.66 -17.80
N SER A 107 -8.77 2.57 -16.46
CA SER A 107 -8.46 3.72 -15.60
C SER A 107 -6.96 3.87 -15.34
N ILE A 108 -6.32 4.67 -16.18
CA ILE A 108 -4.93 5.10 -16.13
C ILE A 108 -4.72 5.99 -14.88
N PHE A 109 -4.54 5.47 -13.65
CA PHE A 109 -4.35 6.35 -12.48
C PHE A 109 -3.35 5.86 -11.42
N THR A 110 -2.83 6.86 -10.71
CA THR A 110 -1.66 6.93 -9.81
C THR A 110 -1.72 6.09 -8.54
N CYS A 111 -2.85 5.42 -8.27
CA CYS A 111 -3.09 4.55 -7.13
C CYS A 111 -3.74 3.25 -7.59
N MET A 112 -3.25 2.09 -7.17
CA MET A 112 -3.71 0.80 -7.68
C MET A 112 -3.90 -0.24 -6.58
N ASP A 113 -5.03 -0.95 -6.60
CA ASP A 113 -5.22 -2.18 -5.82
C ASP A 113 -4.24 -3.25 -6.28
N VAL A 114 -3.50 -3.84 -5.34
CA VAL A 114 -2.54 -4.91 -5.62
C VAL A 114 -2.84 -6.15 -4.79
N LEU A 115 -2.50 -7.31 -5.35
CA LEU A 115 -2.53 -8.58 -4.64
C LEU A 115 -1.14 -9.00 -4.20
N LEU A 116 -1.05 -9.59 -3.01
CA LEU A 116 0.16 -10.27 -2.58
C LEU A 116 0.31 -11.59 -3.33
N THR A 117 1.55 -11.97 -3.62
CA THR A 117 1.90 -13.21 -4.32
C THR A 117 2.87 -14.08 -3.50
N ASP A 118 2.76 -15.40 -3.62
CA ASP A 118 3.78 -16.33 -3.13
C ASP A 118 5.05 -16.30 -4.01
N GLN A 119 6.04 -17.11 -3.60
CA GLN A 119 7.29 -17.34 -4.33
C GLN A 119 7.12 -17.90 -5.75
N ASN A 120 5.95 -18.45 -6.09
CA ASN A 120 5.63 -18.97 -7.42
C ASN A 120 4.77 -17.99 -8.23
N GLY A 121 4.52 -16.77 -7.71
CA GLY A 121 3.67 -15.78 -8.35
C GLY A 121 2.17 -16.04 -8.23
N LYS A 122 1.74 -16.98 -7.38
CA LYS A 122 0.32 -17.23 -7.11
C LYS A 122 -0.21 -16.27 -6.07
N ASP A 123 -1.45 -15.84 -6.24
CA ASP A 123 -2.10 -14.91 -5.32
C ASP A 123 -2.18 -15.51 -3.90
N THR A 124 -1.60 -14.83 -2.92
CA THR A 124 -1.63 -15.19 -1.50
C THR A 124 -2.48 -14.20 -0.76
N HIS A 125 -3.77 -14.50 -0.63
CA HIS A 125 -4.65 -13.62 0.11
C HIS A 125 -4.67 -13.99 1.60
N ASN A 126 -3.63 -13.60 2.34
CA ASN A 126 -3.61 -13.65 3.80
C ASN A 126 -3.84 -12.24 4.36
N TYR A 127 -5.09 -11.81 4.32
CA TYR A 127 -5.50 -10.48 4.76
C TYR A 127 -6.09 -10.53 6.17
N ASN A 128 -5.20 -10.52 7.17
CA ASN A 128 -5.54 -10.55 8.59
C ASN A 128 -5.54 -9.14 9.23
N LEU A 129 -5.80 -8.10 8.43
CA LEU A 129 -6.00 -6.74 8.89
C LEU A 129 -7.49 -6.41 8.97
N ASP A 130 -7.87 -5.66 10.01
CA ASP A 130 -9.24 -5.20 10.20
C ASP A 130 -9.57 -3.93 9.38
N PHE A 131 -8.59 -3.41 8.64
CA PHE A 131 -8.71 -2.20 7.84
C PHE A 131 -7.89 -2.30 6.55
N ASP A 132 -8.30 -1.55 5.53
CA ASP A 132 -7.57 -1.41 4.27
C ASP A 132 -6.34 -0.50 4.43
N ILE A 133 -5.30 -0.71 3.63
CA ILE A 133 -4.08 0.11 3.67
C ILE A 133 -3.72 0.69 2.31
N ILE A 134 -3.13 1.87 2.34
CA ILE A 134 -2.54 2.55 1.19
C ILE A 134 -1.06 2.84 1.45
N GLY A 135 -0.23 2.51 0.48
CA GLY A 135 1.21 2.68 0.50
C GLY A 135 1.64 3.76 -0.48
N GLU A 136 2.44 4.71 -0.02
CA GLU A 136 3.13 5.70 -0.83
C GLU A 136 4.54 5.21 -1.17
N ILE A 137 4.86 5.11 -2.47
CA ILE A 137 6.19 4.69 -2.92
C ILE A 137 7.14 5.87 -2.81
N ASN A 138 8.10 5.76 -1.88
CA ASN A 138 9.14 6.76 -1.64
C ASN A 138 10.15 6.76 -2.80
N ARG A 139 10.47 7.95 -3.33
CA ARG A 139 11.47 8.17 -4.40
C ARG A 139 12.85 8.46 -3.84
#